data_AF-A0AAV9DB34-F1
#
_entry.id   AF-A0AAV9DB34-F1
#
_cell.length_a   1.000
_cell.length_b   1.000
_cell.length_c   1.000
_cell.angle_alpha   90.00
_cell.angle_beta   90.00
_cell.angle_gamma   90.00
#
_symmetry.space_group_name_H-M   'P 1'
#
loop_
_entity.id
_entity.type
_entity.pdbx_description
1 polymer ?
#
loop_
_entity_poly.entity_id
_entity_poly.type
_entity_poly.pdbx_seq_one_letter_code
_entity_poly.pdbx_strand_id
1 'polypeptide(L)'
;MGVVSSLFGVCGFGVGVSAGLVIGYYFFIYFQPNDVKEPTIRPLVEQDTKSLQRMLPEIPLWVKNPDYDRMDWLNKFIESMWPYLDKAICKTAKDIAKPIIAENIVKYKINSVEFETLTLGTLPPTFQGMKVYVTDEKELIMEPALKWAGNPNVIVAVKAFGLKATVQVVDLQVFASPRITLKPLVPSFPCFANILVSLMEKPHVDFGLKLLGADIMSIPGLYTFVQEIIKEQVANMYLWPKTLEVPIMDPSKALQKPVGILHVKVVRAFKLKKKDLLGKSDPYVKIKLTEDKLPSKKTTVKRTNLNPEWNEEFNLVVKDPESQALEFNVYDWEQVGKHDKIGMNVIPLKDLTPEETKSLTLDLLKNMDPNDAQNDKLRGQLVVEVTYKPFKEDEFTKDINGDSDAVQTAPEGTPAGGGLLAIIVHEAEDLEGKHHTNPYVKILFRGDEKKTKHIKKNRDPRWEEEFQFMLEEPPTKDRIHVEVISKPSSIGIHSKEPLGYVDINLADVVSNKRINEKYHLIDSKNGKIQIELQWRT
;
A
#
# COMPACT_ATOMS: atom_id res chain seq x y z
N MET A 1 -19.13 -48.24 -68.95
CA MET A 1 -17.73 -48.00 -68.53
C MET A 1 -17.57 -46.97 -67.41
N GLY A 2 -18.55 -46.11 -67.09
CA GLY A 2 -18.38 -45.05 -66.07
C GLY A 2 -18.37 -45.51 -64.60
N VAL A 3 -19.16 -46.51 -64.21
CA VAL A 3 -19.31 -46.90 -62.79
C VAL A 3 -18.05 -47.56 -62.23
N VAL A 4 -17.38 -48.40 -63.03
CA VAL A 4 -16.14 -49.07 -62.63
C VAL A 4 -14.99 -48.07 -62.50
N SER A 5 -14.90 -47.08 -63.39
CA SER A 5 -13.90 -46.01 -63.31
C SER A 5 -14.08 -45.13 -62.06
N SER A 6 -15.32 -44.80 -61.68
CA SER A 6 -15.58 -44.05 -60.44
C SER A 6 -15.27 -44.86 -59.18
N LEU A 7 -15.55 -46.17 -59.16
CA LEU A 7 -15.19 -47.06 -58.05
C LEU A 7 -13.68 -47.20 -57.88
N PHE A 8 -12.94 -47.38 -58.98
CA PHE A 8 -11.47 -47.38 -58.95
C PHE A 8 -10.89 -46.01 -58.60
N GLY A 9 -11.56 -44.91 -58.97
CA GLY A 9 -11.19 -43.55 -58.55
C GLY A 9 -11.37 -43.31 -57.05
N VAL A 10 -12.49 -43.76 -56.47
CA VAL A 10 -12.76 -43.63 -55.02
C VAL A 10 -11.85 -44.56 -54.21
N CYS A 11 -11.64 -45.80 -54.66
CA CYS A 11 -10.67 -46.70 -54.04
C CYS A 11 -9.23 -46.19 -54.18
N GLY A 12 -8.85 -45.66 -55.35
CA GLY A 12 -7.53 -45.09 -55.59
C GLY A 12 -7.26 -43.83 -54.78
N PHE A 13 -8.27 -42.97 -54.60
CA PHE A 13 -8.19 -41.80 -53.72
C PHE A 13 -8.11 -42.22 -52.25
N GLY A 14 -8.97 -43.15 -51.81
CA GLY A 14 -8.96 -43.65 -50.43
C GLY A 14 -7.64 -44.32 -50.05
N VAL A 15 -7.14 -45.23 -50.90
CA VAL A 15 -5.87 -45.94 -50.69
C VAL A 15 -4.67 -45.02 -50.89
N GLY A 16 -4.71 -44.10 -51.86
CA GLY A 16 -3.64 -43.14 -52.12
C GLY A 16 -3.46 -42.13 -51.00
N VAL A 17 -4.56 -41.58 -50.45
CA VAL A 17 -4.52 -40.65 -49.31
C VAL A 17 -4.04 -41.36 -48.04
N SER A 18 -4.54 -42.57 -47.77
CA SER A 18 -4.10 -43.32 -46.59
C SER A 18 -2.64 -43.77 -46.69
N ALA A 19 -2.17 -44.25 -47.85
CA ALA A 19 -0.76 -44.56 -48.08
C ALA A 19 0.13 -43.31 -48.01
N GLY A 20 -0.31 -42.18 -48.58
CA GLY A 20 0.40 -40.91 -48.51
C GLY A 20 0.53 -40.36 -47.08
N LEU A 21 -0.52 -40.49 -46.26
CA LEU A 21 -0.48 -40.13 -44.84
C LEU A 21 0.46 -41.03 -44.05
N VAL A 22 0.49 -42.34 -44.31
CA VAL A 22 1.41 -43.27 -43.64
C VAL A 22 2.86 -43.01 -44.03
N ILE A 23 3.13 -42.77 -45.32
CA ILE A 23 4.47 -42.44 -45.81
C ILE A 23 4.92 -41.09 -45.26
N GLY A 24 4.05 -40.07 -45.29
CA GLY A 24 4.31 -38.75 -44.72
C GLY A 24 4.60 -38.81 -43.22
N TYR A 25 3.83 -39.61 -42.47
CA TYR A 25 4.05 -39.87 -41.05
C TYR A 25 5.40 -40.58 -40.80
N TYR A 26 5.77 -41.55 -41.64
CA TYR A 26 7.05 -42.24 -41.53
C TYR A 26 8.24 -41.32 -41.81
N PHE A 27 8.17 -40.48 -42.84
CA PHE A 27 9.19 -39.45 -43.12
C PHE A 27 9.27 -38.40 -42.01
N PHE A 28 8.14 -37.98 -41.46
CA PHE A 28 8.10 -37.00 -40.37
C PHE A 28 8.81 -37.51 -39.11
N ILE A 29 8.59 -38.78 -38.72
CA ILE A 29 9.26 -39.37 -37.55
C ILE A 29 10.76 -39.56 -37.77
N TYR A 30 11.17 -39.97 -38.98
CA TYR A 30 12.58 -40.29 -39.25
C TYR A 30 13.46 -39.05 -39.42
N PHE A 31 12.87 -37.90 -39.77
CA PHE A 31 13.60 -36.65 -40.04
C PHE A 31 13.51 -35.62 -38.91
N GLN A 32 12.93 -35.93 -37.74
CA GLN A 32 13.02 -35.02 -36.59
C GLN A 32 14.50 -34.90 -36.15
N PRO A 33 15.10 -33.69 -36.23
CA PRO A 33 16.46 -33.50 -35.76
C PRO A 33 16.49 -33.64 -34.24
N ASN A 34 17.16 -34.70 -33.75
CA ASN A 34 17.28 -34.99 -32.32
C ASN A 34 18.36 -34.15 -31.60
N ASP A 35 19.18 -33.41 -32.35
CA ASP A 35 20.34 -32.68 -31.79
C ASP A 35 20.11 -31.17 -31.78
N VAL A 36 19.76 -30.63 -30.60
CA VAL A 36 19.86 -29.20 -30.32
C VAL A 36 21.33 -28.88 -30.02
N LYS A 37 22.03 -28.22 -30.95
CA LYS A 37 23.41 -27.78 -30.71
C LYS A 37 23.45 -26.74 -29.60
N GLU A 38 24.39 -26.87 -28.67
CA GLU A 38 24.60 -25.88 -27.61
C GLU A 38 24.92 -24.50 -28.20
N PRO A 39 24.26 -23.43 -27.74
CA PRO A 39 24.48 -22.09 -28.28
C PRO A 39 25.85 -21.54 -27.88
N THR A 40 26.63 -21.06 -28.84
CA THR A 40 27.89 -20.37 -28.56
C THR A 40 27.62 -18.99 -27.99
N ILE A 41 28.01 -18.74 -26.73
CA ILE A 41 27.88 -17.44 -26.08
C ILE A 41 28.93 -16.48 -26.68
N ARG A 42 28.50 -15.33 -27.21
CA ARG A 42 29.37 -14.25 -27.71
C ARG A 42 28.90 -12.88 -27.21
N PRO A 43 29.82 -11.95 -26.88
CA PRO A 43 29.46 -10.57 -26.57
C PRO A 43 28.72 -9.87 -27.71
N LEU A 44 27.75 -9.01 -27.38
CA LEU A 44 26.98 -8.23 -28.38
C LEU A 44 27.87 -7.34 -29.25
N VAL A 45 29.00 -6.87 -28.71
CA VAL A 45 29.97 -6.01 -29.41
C VAL A 45 30.66 -6.74 -30.58
N GLU A 46 30.68 -8.08 -30.55
CA GLU A 46 31.33 -8.92 -31.57
C GLU A 46 30.38 -9.34 -32.70
N GLN A 47 29.10 -8.96 -32.62
CA GLN A 47 28.09 -9.30 -33.62
C GLN A 47 28.06 -8.28 -34.75
N ASP A 48 27.87 -8.76 -35.99
CA ASP A 48 27.71 -7.89 -37.14
C ASP A 48 26.36 -7.14 -37.10
N THR A 49 26.25 -6.04 -37.85
CA THR A 49 25.06 -5.17 -37.86
C THR A 49 23.78 -5.91 -38.25
N LYS A 50 23.83 -6.88 -39.18
CA LYS A 50 22.64 -7.64 -39.58
C LYS A 50 22.21 -8.61 -38.48
N SER A 51 23.15 -9.25 -37.81
CA SER A 51 22.88 -10.10 -36.66
C SER A 51 22.31 -9.30 -35.49
N LEU A 52 22.87 -8.13 -35.18
CA LEU A 52 22.33 -7.22 -34.16
C LEU A 52 20.91 -6.75 -34.51
N GLN A 53 20.65 -6.39 -35.76
CA GLN A 53 19.31 -5.98 -36.21
C GLN A 53 18.28 -7.11 -36.11
N ARG A 54 18.69 -8.37 -36.31
CA ARG A 54 17.84 -9.55 -36.10
C ARG A 54 17.60 -9.85 -34.62
N MET A 55 18.57 -9.54 -33.76
CA MET A 55 18.46 -9.73 -32.31
C MET A 55 17.69 -8.61 -31.61
N LEU A 56 17.57 -7.45 -32.24
CA LEU A 56 16.92 -6.26 -31.68
C LEU A 56 15.55 -6.55 -31.05
N PRO A 57 14.63 -7.32 -31.68
CA PRO A 57 13.37 -7.70 -31.04
C PRO A 57 13.54 -8.52 -29.75
N GLU A 58 14.59 -9.34 -29.65
CA GLU A 58 14.85 -10.24 -28.52
C GLU A 58 15.66 -9.61 -27.38
N ILE A 59 16.27 -8.44 -27.61
CA ILE A 59 17.01 -7.73 -26.56
C ILE A 59 16.06 -7.38 -25.39
N PRO A 60 16.48 -7.55 -24.11
CA PRO A 60 15.66 -7.22 -22.95
C PRO A 60 15.19 -5.76 -22.92
N LEU A 61 14.02 -5.52 -22.34
CA LEU A 61 13.41 -4.18 -22.31
C LEU A 61 14.28 -3.17 -21.54
N TRP A 62 14.88 -3.55 -20.41
CA TRP A 62 15.78 -2.64 -19.67
C TRP A 62 17.03 -2.19 -20.47
N VAL A 63 17.39 -2.89 -21.56
CA VAL A 63 18.47 -2.44 -22.48
C VAL A 63 17.95 -1.46 -23.52
N LYS A 64 16.70 -1.67 -23.99
CA LYS A 64 16.06 -0.87 -25.04
C LYS A 64 15.47 0.42 -24.53
N ASN A 65 14.96 0.41 -23.30
CA ASN A 65 14.17 1.47 -22.72
C ASN A 65 14.64 1.77 -21.30
N PRO A 66 15.04 3.02 -21.00
CA PRO A 66 15.59 3.41 -19.70
C PRO A 66 14.56 3.31 -18.56
N ASP A 67 13.27 3.32 -18.88
CA ASP A 67 12.17 3.21 -17.92
C ASP A 67 12.04 1.82 -17.27
N TYR A 68 12.79 0.82 -17.75
CA TYR A 68 12.69 -0.55 -17.26
C TYR A 68 13.89 -0.90 -16.40
N ASP A 69 13.60 -1.32 -15.18
CA ASP A 69 14.60 -1.84 -14.26
C ASP A 69 14.81 -3.34 -14.47
N ARG A 70 16.04 -3.80 -14.20
CA ARG A 70 16.38 -5.23 -14.24
C ARG A 70 15.89 -5.94 -12.97
N MET A 71 15.29 -7.11 -13.15
CA MET A 71 14.60 -7.86 -12.07
C MET A 71 15.34 -9.14 -11.66
N ASP A 72 16.68 -9.12 -11.59
CA ASP A 72 17.50 -10.32 -11.28
C ASP A 72 17.15 -10.93 -9.91
N TRP A 73 16.92 -10.08 -8.91
CA TRP A 73 16.58 -10.54 -7.55
C TRP A 73 15.21 -11.24 -7.51
N LEU A 74 14.23 -10.72 -8.26
CA LEU A 74 12.87 -11.29 -8.31
C LEU A 74 12.89 -12.65 -9.01
N ASN A 75 13.67 -12.76 -10.09
CA ASN A 75 13.84 -14.02 -10.81
C ASN A 75 14.45 -15.10 -9.89
N LYS A 76 15.52 -14.79 -9.15
CA LYS A 76 16.12 -15.72 -8.17
C LYS A 76 15.16 -16.09 -7.04
N PHE A 77 14.37 -15.13 -6.58
CA PHE A 77 13.36 -15.35 -5.55
C PHE A 77 12.28 -16.34 -6.02
N ILE A 78 11.78 -16.18 -7.23
CA ILE A 78 10.77 -17.07 -7.81
C ILE A 78 11.35 -18.44 -8.10
N GLU A 79 12.56 -18.52 -8.64
CA GLU A 79 13.26 -19.79 -8.86
C GLU A 79 13.35 -20.62 -7.57
N SER A 80 13.70 -19.97 -6.46
CA SER A 80 13.77 -20.63 -5.14
C SER A 80 12.41 -21.10 -4.63
N MET A 81 11.33 -20.36 -4.94
CA MET A 81 9.97 -20.71 -4.51
C MET A 81 9.23 -21.64 -5.47
N TRP A 82 9.72 -21.81 -6.69
CA TRP A 82 9.00 -22.47 -7.79
C TRP A 82 8.46 -23.86 -7.45
N PRO A 83 9.21 -24.76 -6.76
CA PRO A 83 8.69 -26.08 -6.41
C PRO A 83 7.44 -26.06 -5.50
N TYR A 84 7.24 -24.98 -4.75
CA TYR A 84 6.08 -24.77 -3.91
C TYR A 84 4.96 -24.04 -4.67
N LEU A 85 5.33 -23.05 -5.48
CA LEU A 85 4.40 -22.31 -6.33
C LEU A 85 3.72 -23.23 -7.35
N ASP A 86 4.46 -24.11 -8.03
CA ASP A 86 3.90 -25.10 -8.96
C ASP A 86 2.75 -25.88 -8.30
N LYS A 87 3.02 -26.48 -7.14
CA LYS A 87 2.02 -27.27 -6.39
C LYS A 87 0.80 -26.44 -6.01
N ALA A 88 1.00 -25.22 -5.52
CA ALA A 88 -0.08 -24.32 -5.10
C ALA A 88 -0.94 -23.89 -6.30
N ILE A 89 -0.30 -23.45 -7.40
CA ILE A 89 -0.99 -23.01 -8.61
C ILE A 89 -1.75 -24.18 -9.23
N CYS A 90 -1.15 -25.37 -9.34
CA CYS A 90 -1.83 -26.56 -9.84
C CYS A 90 -3.04 -26.94 -9.00
N LYS A 91 -2.96 -26.82 -7.67
CA LYS A 91 -4.10 -27.08 -6.78
C LYS A 91 -5.22 -26.07 -7.02
N THR A 92 -4.91 -24.78 -7.06
CA THR A 92 -5.88 -23.72 -7.35
C THR A 92 -6.52 -23.90 -8.72
N ALA A 93 -5.73 -24.23 -9.75
CA ALA A 93 -6.23 -24.49 -11.10
C ALA A 93 -7.21 -25.68 -11.13
N LYS A 94 -6.92 -26.78 -10.41
CA LYS A 94 -7.86 -27.91 -10.25
C LYS A 94 -9.16 -27.47 -9.59
N ASP A 95 -9.08 -26.67 -8.54
CA ASP A 95 -10.26 -26.23 -7.78
C ASP A 95 -11.15 -25.30 -8.61
N ILE A 96 -10.56 -24.41 -9.43
CA ILE A 96 -11.28 -23.57 -10.39
C ILE A 96 -11.88 -24.41 -11.53
N ALA A 97 -11.17 -25.41 -12.02
CA ALA A 97 -11.61 -26.23 -13.14
C ALA A 97 -12.77 -27.18 -12.77
N LYS A 98 -12.84 -27.67 -11.52
CA LYS A 98 -13.89 -28.60 -11.06
C LYS A 98 -15.33 -28.19 -11.44
N PRO A 99 -15.82 -26.99 -11.07
CA PRO A 99 -17.18 -26.58 -11.41
C PRO A 99 -17.40 -26.45 -12.93
N ILE A 100 -16.40 -25.94 -13.66
CA ILE A 100 -16.45 -25.78 -15.13
C ILE A 100 -16.54 -27.15 -15.83
N ILE A 101 -15.76 -28.11 -15.37
CA ILE A 101 -15.77 -29.48 -15.87
C ILE A 101 -17.12 -30.14 -15.58
N ALA A 102 -17.66 -30.00 -14.36
CA ALA A 102 -18.93 -30.60 -13.97
C ALA A 102 -20.10 -30.12 -14.85
N GLU A 103 -20.16 -28.83 -15.18
CA GLU A 103 -21.16 -28.26 -16.08
C GLU A 103 -21.05 -28.83 -17.50
N ASN A 104 -19.83 -28.92 -18.04
CA ASN A 104 -19.59 -29.38 -19.40
C ASN A 104 -19.73 -30.90 -19.57
N ILE A 105 -19.47 -31.69 -18.52
CA ILE A 105 -19.68 -33.15 -18.51
C ILE A 105 -21.14 -33.49 -18.85
N VAL A 106 -22.09 -32.77 -18.25
CA VAL A 106 -23.53 -32.95 -18.49
C VAL A 106 -23.91 -32.53 -19.91
N LYS A 107 -23.38 -31.39 -20.37
CA LYS A 107 -23.67 -30.83 -21.70
C LYS A 107 -23.22 -31.73 -22.85
N TYR A 108 -22.04 -32.33 -22.74
CA TYR A 108 -21.44 -33.14 -23.82
C TYR A 108 -21.54 -34.65 -23.61
N LYS A 109 -22.30 -35.12 -22.61
CA LYS A 109 -22.47 -36.55 -22.27
C LYS A 109 -21.14 -37.27 -22.03
N ILE A 110 -20.19 -36.59 -21.38
CA ILE A 110 -18.90 -37.17 -20.96
C ILE A 110 -19.16 -37.96 -19.66
N ASN A 111 -18.43 -39.06 -19.43
CA ASN A 111 -18.55 -39.84 -18.19
C ASN A 111 -17.70 -39.26 -17.06
N SER A 112 -16.43 -38.93 -17.32
CA SER A 112 -15.56 -38.22 -16.38
C SER A 112 -14.42 -37.48 -17.08
N VAL A 113 -13.89 -36.46 -16.40
CA VAL A 113 -12.65 -35.76 -16.77
C VAL A 113 -11.76 -35.73 -15.54
N GLU A 114 -10.57 -36.31 -15.63
CA GLU A 114 -9.64 -36.49 -14.52
C GLU A 114 -8.25 -35.95 -14.88
N PHE A 115 -7.61 -35.23 -13.96
CA PHE A 115 -6.21 -34.83 -14.10
C PHE A 115 -5.31 -35.97 -13.60
N GLU A 116 -4.70 -36.73 -14.51
CA GLU A 116 -3.73 -37.79 -14.16
C GLU A 116 -2.40 -37.19 -13.71
N THR A 117 -1.96 -36.12 -14.37
CA THR A 117 -0.78 -35.36 -13.98
C THR A 117 -1.05 -33.89 -14.22
N LEU A 118 -0.62 -33.03 -13.30
CA LEU A 118 -0.71 -31.59 -13.44
C LEU A 118 0.50 -30.98 -12.74
N THR A 119 1.49 -30.59 -13.54
CA THR A 119 2.62 -29.77 -13.13
C THR A 119 2.92 -28.78 -14.25
N LEU A 120 3.34 -27.58 -13.86
CA LEU A 120 3.80 -26.51 -14.73
C LEU A 120 5.27 -26.67 -15.12
N GLY A 121 5.95 -27.67 -14.56
CA GLY A 121 7.33 -28.02 -14.89
C GLY A 121 8.34 -27.46 -13.90
N THR A 122 9.62 -27.61 -14.24
CA THR A 122 10.75 -27.20 -13.39
C THR A 122 11.22 -25.78 -13.68
N LEU A 123 10.82 -25.20 -14.82
CA LEU A 123 11.27 -23.88 -15.27
C LEU A 123 10.27 -22.79 -14.85
N PRO A 124 10.67 -21.85 -13.96
CA PRO A 124 9.81 -20.75 -13.54
C PRO A 124 9.62 -19.68 -14.62
N PRO A 125 8.59 -18.84 -14.49
CA PRO A 125 8.49 -17.59 -15.23
C PRO A 125 9.65 -16.65 -14.90
N THR A 126 10.02 -15.84 -15.89
CA THR A 126 11.05 -14.81 -15.75
C THR A 126 10.49 -13.43 -16.04
N PHE A 127 10.99 -12.44 -15.34
CA PHE A 127 10.69 -11.03 -15.56
C PHE A 127 11.85 -10.38 -16.30
N GLN A 128 11.56 -9.91 -17.52
CA GLN A 128 12.53 -9.28 -18.43
C GLN A 128 12.74 -7.79 -18.15
N GLY A 129 12.02 -7.26 -17.17
CA GLY A 129 12.15 -5.92 -16.64
C GLY A 129 10.84 -5.47 -16.01
N MET A 130 10.87 -4.37 -15.26
CA MET A 130 9.68 -3.79 -14.65
C MET A 130 9.72 -2.27 -14.76
N LYS A 131 8.61 -1.68 -15.17
CA LYS A 131 8.38 -0.24 -15.07
C LYS A 131 7.62 0.05 -13.79
N VAL A 132 8.03 1.09 -13.06
CA VAL A 132 7.36 1.53 -11.83
C VAL A 132 7.06 3.01 -11.94
N TYR A 133 5.85 3.41 -11.59
CA TYR A 133 5.44 4.81 -11.55
C TYR A 133 4.54 5.05 -10.34
N VAL A 134 4.68 6.26 -9.79
CA VAL A 134 3.82 6.79 -8.73
C VAL A 134 2.97 7.88 -9.37
N THR A 135 1.66 7.81 -9.17
CA THR A 135 0.73 8.81 -9.69
C THR A 135 0.48 9.92 -8.68
N ASP A 136 -0.09 11.05 -9.14
CA ASP A 136 -0.48 12.18 -8.27
C ASP A 136 -1.54 11.77 -7.23
N GLU A 137 -2.34 10.75 -7.53
CA GLU A 137 -3.32 10.14 -6.62
C GLU A 137 -2.69 9.25 -5.54
N LYS A 138 -1.35 9.25 -5.41
CA LYS A 138 -0.59 8.37 -4.51
C LYS A 138 -0.95 6.90 -4.74
N GLU A 139 -1.01 6.47 -6.01
CA GLU A 139 -1.10 5.04 -6.35
C GLU A 139 0.28 4.57 -6.80
N LEU A 140 0.66 3.34 -6.42
CA LEU A 140 1.86 2.70 -6.95
C LEU A 140 1.46 1.76 -8.08
N ILE A 141 2.00 1.97 -9.26
CA ILE A 141 1.72 1.12 -10.41
C ILE A 141 3.02 0.47 -10.90
N MET A 142 2.94 -0.83 -11.12
CA MET A 142 4.04 -1.69 -11.54
C MET A 142 3.63 -2.45 -12.80
N GLU A 143 4.46 -2.43 -13.82
CA GLU A 143 4.26 -3.14 -15.09
C GLU A 143 5.42 -4.09 -15.36
N PRO A 144 5.41 -5.29 -14.75
CA PRO A 144 6.43 -6.29 -15.02
C PRO A 144 6.21 -6.97 -16.37
N ALA A 145 7.28 -7.12 -17.16
CA ALA A 145 7.26 -7.86 -18.42
C ALA A 145 7.57 -9.34 -18.18
N LEU A 146 6.52 -10.17 -18.21
CA LEU A 146 6.58 -11.61 -17.95
C LEU A 146 6.91 -12.37 -19.24
N LYS A 147 7.95 -13.20 -19.19
CA LYS A 147 8.20 -14.26 -20.19
C LYS A 147 8.40 -15.60 -19.49
N TRP A 148 7.64 -16.59 -19.93
CA TRP A 148 7.71 -17.93 -19.39
C TRP A 148 7.77 -18.96 -20.51
N ALA A 149 8.83 -19.76 -20.54
CA ALA A 149 8.96 -20.92 -21.40
C ALA A 149 9.14 -22.14 -20.46
N GLY A 150 8.03 -22.80 -20.16
CA GLY A 150 7.95 -23.89 -19.22
C GLY A 150 7.96 -25.25 -19.90
N ASN A 151 8.29 -26.28 -19.13
CA ASN A 151 8.20 -27.68 -19.50
C ASN A 151 7.06 -28.38 -18.72
N PRO A 152 5.79 -27.95 -18.90
CA PRO A 152 4.69 -28.51 -18.14
C PRO A 152 4.45 -29.97 -18.54
N ASN A 153 3.86 -30.71 -17.61
CA ASN A 153 3.30 -32.02 -17.90
C ASN A 153 1.87 -32.06 -17.35
N VAL A 154 0.93 -31.71 -18.21
CA VAL A 154 -0.50 -31.71 -17.88
C VAL A 154 -1.18 -32.81 -18.66
N ILE A 155 -1.57 -33.88 -18.00
CA ILE A 155 -2.26 -35.03 -18.59
C ILE A 155 -3.69 -35.05 -18.06
N VAL A 156 -4.64 -34.87 -18.97
CA VAL A 156 -6.08 -34.91 -18.73
C VAL A 156 -6.64 -36.16 -19.39
N ALA A 157 -7.26 -37.04 -18.60
CA ALA A 157 -7.98 -38.19 -19.09
C ALA A 157 -9.48 -37.88 -19.18
N VAL A 158 -10.05 -38.03 -20.37
CA VAL A 158 -11.47 -37.89 -20.63
C VAL A 158 -12.04 -39.28 -20.90
N LYS A 159 -13.03 -39.70 -20.10
CA LYS A 159 -13.79 -40.94 -20.31
C LYS A 159 -15.13 -40.57 -20.93
N ALA A 160 -15.42 -41.06 -22.12
CA ALA A 160 -16.69 -40.82 -22.81
C ALA A 160 -17.04 -42.01 -23.71
N PHE A 161 -18.31 -42.41 -23.75
CA PHE A 161 -18.81 -43.49 -24.63
C PHE A 161 -18.04 -44.81 -24.50
N GLY A 162 -17.53 -45.13 -23.30
CA GLY A 162 -16.73 -46.33 -23.05
C GLY A 162 -15.26 -46.26 -23.51
N LEU A 163 -14.82 -45.12 -24.07
CA LEU A 163 -13.45 -44.86 -24.47
C LEU A 163 -12.75 -43.93 -23.47
N LYS A 164 -11.45 -44.14 -23.25
CA LYS A 164 -10.58 -43.26 -22.47
C LYS A 164 -9.62 -42.56 -23.41
N ALA A 165 -9.80 -41.25 -23.60
CA ALA A 165 -8.88 -40.40 -24.35
C ALA A 165 -7.97 -39.64 -23.37
N THR A 166 -6.67 -39.60 -23.67
CA THR A 166 -5.70 -38.81 -22.89
C THR A 166 -5.21 -37.63 -23.73
N VAL A 167 -5.33 -36.44 -23.16
CA VAL A 167 -4.83 -35.19 -23.74
C VAL A 167 -3.67 -34.72 -22.87
N GLN A 168 -2.52 -34.47 -23.48
CA GLN A 168 -1.32 -33.98 -22.81
C GLN A 168 -0.95 -32.60 -23.36
N VAL A 169 -0.79 -31.62 -22.48
CA VAL A 169 -0.24 -30.31 -22.81
C VAL A 169 1.26 -30.31 -22.47
N VAL A 170 2.07 -29.86 -23.42
CA VAL A 170 3.54 -29.77 -23.35
C VAL A 170 4.01 -28.39 -23.82
N ASP A 171 5.28 -28.06 -23.65
CA ASP A 171 5.96 -26.90 -24.27
C ASP A 171 5.22 -25.56 -24.17
N LEU A 172 4.85 -25.16 -22.95
CA LEU A 172 4.09 -23.93 -22.70
C LEU A 172 4.99 -22.68 -22.79
N GLN A 173 4.59 -21.74 -23.62
CA GLN A 173 5.17 -20.41 -23.73
C GLN A 173 4.11 -19.35 -23.44
N VAL A 174 4.40 -18.45 -22.50
CA VAL A 174 3.53 -17.34 -22.12
C VAL A 174 4.32 -16.05 -22.08
N PHE A 175 3.88 -15.06 -22.86
CA PHE A 175 4.35 -13.68 -22.76
C PHE A 175 3.19 -12.78 -22.37
N ALA A 176 3.37 -12.02 -21.29
CA ALA A 176 2.34 -11.13 -20.78
C ALA A 176 2.96 -9.88 -20.15
N SER A 177 2.22 -8.77 -20.18
CA SER A 177 2.60 -7.53 -19.51
C SER A 177 1.45 -7.10 -18.60
N PRO A 178 1.33 -7.71 -17.41
CA PRO A 178 0.33 -7.28 -16.43
C PRO A 178 0.68 -5.90 -15.87
N ARG A 179 -0.35 -5.08 -15.63
CA ARG A 179 -0.31 -3.87 -14.83
C ARG A 179 -0.87 -4.20 -13.44
N ILE A 180 -0.05 -3.97 -12.42
CA ILE A 180 -0.35 -4.18 -11.01
C ILE A 180 -0.43 -2.80 -10.35
N THR A 181 -1.59 -2.44 -9.82
CA THR A 181 -1.83 -1.15 -9.13
C THR A 181 -2.11 -1.41 -7.66
N LEU A 182 -1.37 -0.73 -6.78
CA LEU A 182 -1.62 -0.72 -5.34
C LEU A 182 -2.37 0.56 -4.97
N LYS A 183 -3.62 0.43 -4.51
CA LYS A 183 -4.44 1.59 -4.15
C LYS A 183 -5.61 1.30 -3.20
N PRO A 184 -6.07 2.31 -2.45
CA PRO A 184 -5.31 3.50 -2.07
C PRO A 184 -4.05 3.13 -1.27
N LEU A 185 -2.99 3.93 -1.36
CA LEU A 185 -1.87 3.86 -0.42
C LEU A 185 -2.33 4.39 0.95
N VAL A 186 -1.98 3.69 2.01
CA VAL A 186 -2.42 3.98 3.39
C VAL A 186 -1.21 4.03 4.34
N PRO A 187 -1.28 4.78 5.45
CA PRO A 187 -0.14 4.93 6.38
C PRO A 187 0.09 3.70 7.29
N SER A 188 -0.78 2.70 7.23
CA SER A 188 -0.68 1.45 7.99
C SER A 188 -0.17 0.31 7.12
N PHE A 189 0.71 -0.54 7.67
CA PHE A 189 1.24 -1.70 6.96
C PHE A 189 0.09 -2.64 6.50
N PRO A 190 0.08 -3.14 5.25
CA PRO A 190 1.17 -3.19 4.27
C PRO A 190 1.35 -1.94 3.38
N CYS A 191 0.73 -0.82 3.77
CA CYS A 191 0.78 0.50 3.13
C CYS A 191 -0.13 0.67 1.89
N PHE A 192 -1.00 -0.30 1.62
CA PHE A 192 -2.00 -0.23 0.56
C PHE A 192 -3.23 -1.06 0.93
N ALA A 193 -4.40 -0.67 0.42
CA ALA A 193 -5.65 -1.36 0.73
C ALA A 193 -6.02 -2.45 -0.28
N ASN A 194 -5.84 -2.22 -1.58
CA ASN A 194 -6.17 -3.17 -2.63
C ASN A 194 -4.99 -3.36 -3.60
N ILE A 195 -4.93 -4.55 -4.20
CA ILE A 195 -4.10 -4.85 -5.38
C ILE A 195 -5.05 -5.03 -6.56
N LEU A 196 -4.88 -4.24 -7.61
CA LEU A 196 -5.59 -4.44 -8.88
C LEU A 196 -4.63 -4.97 -9.94
N VAL A 197 -5.01 -6.04 -10.63
CA VAL A 197 -4.22 -6.63 -11.70
C VAL A 197 -5.01 -6.61 -13.00
N SER A 198 -4.40 -6.13 -14.07
CA SER A 198 -4.97 -6.15 -15.42
C SER A 198 -3.91 -6.48 -16.45
N LEU A 199 -4.31 -6.95 -17.63
CA LEU A 199 -3.46 -7.17 -18.78
C LEU A 199 -3.64 -6.00 -19.73
N MET A 200 -2.55 -5.29 -20.04
CA MET A 200 -2.58 -4.14 -20.94
C MET A 200 -2.75 -4.57 -22.41
N GLU A 201 -2.25 -5.76 -22.74
CA GLU A 201 -2.29 -6.35 -24.07
C GLU A 201 -2.70 -7.82 -24.00
N LYS A 202 -3.15 -8.36 -25.13
CA LYS A 202 -3.48 -9.79 -25.24
C LYS A 202 -2.22 -10.61 -24.97
N PRO A 203 -2.25 -11.55 -24.00
CA PRO A 203 -1.08 -12.37 -23.74
C PRO A 203 -0.82 -13.29 -24.93
N HIS A 204 0.45 -13.47 -25.25
CA HIS A 204 0.86 -14.50 -26.18
C HIS A 204 0.93 -15.82 -25.41
N VAL A 205 0.15 -16.81 -25.83
CA VAL A 205 0.16 -18.16 -25.26
C VAL A 205 0.34 -19.15 -26.39
N ASP A 206 1.38 -19.98 -26.28
CA ASP A 206 1.64 -21.12 -27.16
C ASP A 206 1.90 -22.35 -26.29
N PHE A 207 1.52 -23.53 -26.77
CA PHE A 207 1.68 -24.79 -26.07
C PHE A 207 1.59 -25.90 -27.10
N GLY A 208 2.24 -27.04 -26.85
CA GLY A 208 2.07 -28.28 -27.60
C GLY A 208 0.92 -29.13 -27.04
N LEU A 209 0.26 -29.90 -27.91
CA LEU A 209 -0.88 -30.74 -27.55
C LEU A 209 -0.74 -32.15 -28.15
N LYS A 210 -0.73 -33.17 -27.30
CA LYS A 210 -0.74 -34.58 -27.70
C LYS A 210 -2.08 -35.22 -27.33
N LEU A 211 -2.68 -35.99 -28.23
CA LEU A 211 -3.87 -36.81 -27.96
C LEU A 211 -3.51 -38.27 -28.19
N LEU A 212 -3.76 -39.10 -27.19
CA LEU A 212 -3.42 -40.53 -27.23
C LEU A 212 -1.94 -40.78 -27.55
N GLY A 213 -1.07 -39.85 -27.14
CA GLY A 213 0.38 -39.89 -27.40
C GLY A 213 0.81 -39.39 -28.79
N ALA A 214 -0.12 -39.14 -29.72
CA ALA A 214 0.16 -38.54 -31.01
C ALA A 214 0.16 -37.01 -30.93
N ASP A 215 1.11 -36.36 -31.61
CA ASP A 215 1.17 -34.91 -31.70
C ASP A 215 0.09 -34.37 -32.64
N ILE A 216 -0.91 -33.69 -32.05
CA ILE A 216 -2.05 -33.14 -32.79
C ILE A 216 -1.66 -31.84 -33.49
N MET A 217 -0.53 -31.23 -33.13
CA MET A 217 -0.05 -29.99 -33.73
C MET A 217 0.34 -30.16 -35.20
N SER A 218 0.40 -31.41 -35.68
CA SER A 218 0.57 -31.77 -37.08
C SER A 218 -0.72 -31.68 -37.92
N ILE A 219 -1.90 -31.46 -37.31
CA ILE A 219 -3.18 -31.32 -38.02
C ILE A 219 -3.42 -29.85 -38.42
N PRO A 220 -3.38 -29.49 -39.72
CA PRO A 220 -3.61 -28.12 -40.16
C PRO A 220 -4.99 -27.60 -39.75
N GLY A 221 -5.07 -26.38 -39.21
CA GLY A 221 -6.32 -25.69 -38.84
C GLY A 221 -6.83 -25.98 -37.43
N LEU A 222 -6.64 -27.19 -36.90
CA LEU A 222 -7.04 -27.52 -35.52
C LEU A 222 -6.17 -26.80 -34.48
N TYR A 223 -4.87 -26.67 -34.77
CA TYR A 223 -3.92 -25.89 -33.96
C TYR A 223 -4.38 -24.45 -33.73
N THR A 224 -4.67 -23.73 -34.81
CA THR A 224 -5.04 -22.31 -34.77
C THR A 224 -6.34 -22.11 -33.98
N PHE A 225 -7.31 -23.01 -34.16
CA PHE A 225 -8.59 -22.96 -33.46
C PHE A 225 -8.46 -23.10 -31.93
N VAL A 226 -7.69 -24.08 -31.45
CA VAL A 226 -7.53 -24.29 -30.00
C VAL A 226 -6.76 -23.13 -29.35
N GLN A 227 -5.72 -22.63 -30.02
CA GLN A 227 -4.97 -21.46 -29.55
C GLN A 227 -5.84 -20.20 -29.49
N GLU A 228 -6.65 -19.93 -30.51
CA GLU A 228 -7.52 -18.74 -30.56
C GLU A 228 -8.53 -18.75 -29.40
N ILE A 229 -9.18 -19.88 -29.13
CA ILE A 229 -10.12 -20.01 -28.01
C ILE A 229 -9.43 -19.71 -26.68
N ILE A 230 -8.24 -20.28 -26.44
CA ILE A 230 -7.52 -20.07 -25.16
C ILE A 230 -7.07 -18.62 -25.05
N LYS A 231 -6.51 -18.04 -26.12
CA LYS A 231 -6.12 -16.62 -26.16
C LYS A 231 -7.30 -15.72 -25.87
N GLU A 232 -8.46 -15.95 -26.49
CA GLU A 232 -9.68 -15.18 -26.26
C GLU A 232 -10.20 -15.32 -24.83
N GLN A 233 -10.25 -16.53 -24.27
CA GLN A 233 -10.73 -16.76 -22.90
C GLN A 233 -9.82 -16.09 -21.87
N VAL A 234 -8.50 -16.27 -21.97
CA VAL A 234 -7.53 -15.64 -21.05
C VAL A 234 -7.57 -14.11 -21.18
N ALA A 235 -7.66 -13.61 -22.41
CA ALA A 235 -7.80 -12.18 -22.69
C ALA A 235 -9.09 -11.61 -22.08
N ASN A 236 -10.23 -12.26 -22.28
CA ASN A 236 -11.53 -11.76 -21.83
C ASN A 236 -11.69 -11.65 -20.31
N MET A 237 -10.87 -12.38 -19.55
CA MET A 237 -10.92 -12.37 -18.08
C MET A 237 -10.23 -11.13 -17.48
N TYR A 238 -9.10 -10.70 -18.03
CA TYR A 238 -8.23 -9.70 -17.37
C TYR A 238 -7.70 -8.60 -18.28
N LEU A 239 -8.09 -8.55 -19.56
CA LEU A 239 -7.76 -7.41 -20.40
C LEU A 239 -8.38 -6.13 -19.84
N TRP A 240 -7.57 -5.08 -19.80
CA TRP A 240 -8.04 -3.74 -19.49
C TRP A 240 -9.24 -3.36 -20.40
N PRO A 241 -10.32 -2.76 -19.86
CA PRO A 241 -10.44 -2.16 -18.52
C PRO A 241 -10.85 -3.12 -17.39
N LYS A 242 -10.99 -4.42 -17.65
CA LYS A 242 -11.30 -5.39 -16.59
C LYS A 242 -10.09 -5.59 -15.69
N THR A 243 -10.32 -5.56 -14.39
CA THR A 243 -9.29 -5.72 -13.37
C THR A 243 -9.66 -6.81 -12.38
N LEU A 244 -8.70 -7.65 -12.02
CA LEU A 244 -8.79 -8.51 -10.85
C LEU A 244 -8.46 -7.67 -9.62
N GLU A 245 -9.45 -7.44 -8.76
CA GLU A 245 -9.26 -6.73 -7.50
C GLU A 245 -9.08 -7.73 -6.35
N VAL A 246 -7.98 -7.57 -5.62
CA VAL A 246 -7.66 -8.35 -4.43
C VAL A 246 -7.65 -7.39 -3.23
N PRO A 247 -8.70 -7.39 -2.40
CA PRO A 247 -8.74 -6.58 -1.21
C PRO A 247 -7.79 -7.15 -0.15
N ILE A 248 -6.91 -6.30 0.38
CA ILE A 248 -5.91 -6.66 1.39
C ILE A 248 -6.31 -6.17 2.77
N MET A 249 -6.84 -4.95 2.84
CA MET A 249 -7.41 -4.40 4.06
C MET A 249 -8.54 -3.42 3.75
N ASP A 250 -9.39 -3.18 4.73
CA ASP A 250 -10.43 -2.15 4.65
C ASP A 250 -9.77 -0.75 4.71
N PRO A 251 -9.84 0.07 3.64
CA PRO A 251 -9.26 1.40 3.60
C PRO A 251 -9.75 2.28 4.75
N SER A 252 -11.01 2.12 5.16
CA SER A 252 -11.66 2.94 6.20
C SER A 252 -10.98 2.76 7.56
N LYS A 253 -10.53 1.53 7.85
CA LYS A 253 -9.78 1.22 9.08
C LYS A 253 -8.33 1.63 9.01
N ALA A 254 -7.76 1.70 7.81
CA ALA A 254 -6.36 2.03 7.57
C ALA A 254 -6.09 3.54 7.64
N LEU A 255 -7.06 4.34 7.20
CA LEU A 255 -6.97 5.79 7.15
C LEU A 255 -7.29 6.50 8.47
N GLN A 256 -7.80 5.78 9.50
CA GLN A 256 -8.34 6.28 10.79
C GLN A 256 -8.34 7.82 10.89
N LYS A 257 -9.27 8.42 10.16
CA LYS A 257 -9.47 9.86 10.16
C LYS A 257 -9.91 10.28 11.58
N PRO A 258 -9.47 11.43 12.08
CA PRO A 258 -10.05 12.02 13.28
C PRO A 258 -11.58 12.08 13.16
N VAL A 259 -12.30 11.54 14.15
CA VAL A 259 -13.78 11.54 14.19
C VAL A 259 -14.34 12.47 15.27
N GLY A 260 -13.47 13.01 16.13
CA GLY A 260 -13.86 14.03 17.10
C GLY A 260 -12.70 14.49 17.98
N ILE A 261 -13.00 15.44 18.87
CA ILE A 261 -12.09 15.93 19.90
C ILE A 261 -12.65 15.57 21.28
N LEU A 262 -11.79 15.00 22.12
CA LEU A 262 -12.07 14.79 23.53
C LEU A 262 -11.40 15.91 24.35
N HIS A 263 -12.22 16.75 24.96
CA HIS A 263 -11.79 17.75 25.93
C HIS A 263 -11.71 17.09 27.31
N VAL A 264 -10.58 17.24 27.98
CA VAL A 264 -10.30 16.65 29.29
C VAL A 264 -9.77 17.72 30.21
N LYS A 265 -10.49 17.99 31.29
CA LYS A 265 -10.02 18.85 32.37
C LYS A 265 -9.71 18.01 33.59
N VAL A 266 -8.46 18.04 34.03
CA VAL A 266 -8.03 17.45 35.30
C VAL A 266 -8.22 18.50 36.38
N VAL A 267 -9.28 18.33 37.19
CA VAL A 267 -9.68 19.32 38.19
C VAL A 267 -8.79 19.17 39.43
N ARG A 268 -8.92 18.06 40.14
CA ARG A 268 -8.23 17.81 41.41
C ARG A 268 -8.14 16.33 41.75
N ALA A 269 -7.26 15.98 42.67
CA ALA A 269 -7.30 14.68 43.35
C ALA A 269 -7.42 14.88 44.86
N PHE A 270 -7.87 13.86 45.58
CA PHE A 270 -7.95 13.91 47.03
C PHE A 270 -7.68 12.56 47.67
N LYS A 271 -7.15 12.60 48.89
CA LYS A 271 -6.73 11.43 49.68
C LYS A 271 -5.77 10.50 48.92
N LEU A 272 -4.85 11.07 48.13
CA LEU A 272 -3.85 10.27 47.41
C LEU A 272 -3.01 9.43 48.38
N LYS A 273 -2.71 8.19 47.98
CA LYS A 273 -1.87 7.32 48.78
C LYS A 273 -0.44 7.83 48.80
N LYS A 274 0.05 8.10 50.01
CA LYS A 274 1.44 8.43 50.29
C LYS A 274 2.37 7.29 49.86
N LYS A 275 3.37 7.59 49.02
CA LYS A 275 4.42 6.64 48.65
C LYS A 275 5.69 6.82 49.47
N ASP A 276 6.01 8.05 49.83
CA ASP A 276 7.19 8.35 50.64
C ASP A 276 7.02 8.07 52.13
N LEU A 277 8.02 7.41 52.72
CA LEU A 277 8.10 7.17 54.16
C LEU A 277 8.38 8.46 54.94
N LEU A 278 9.13 9.41 54.38
CA LEU A 278 9.67 10.60 55.07
C LEU A 278 9.15 11.97 54.55
N GLY A 279 8.31 12.03 53.51
CA GLY A 279 7.77 13.27 52.92
C GLY A 279 6.32 13.11 52.40
N LYS A 280 5.64 14.18 51.96
CA LYS A 280 4.34 14.06 51.25
C LYS A 280 4.62 13.93 49.75
N SER A 281 3.81 13.15 49.04
CA SER A 281 3.91 12.96 47.59
C SER A 281 3.81 14.27 46.79
N ASP A 282 4.50 14.30 45.66
CA ASP A 282 4.54 15.31 44.61
C ASP A 282 3.74 14.85 43.37
N PRO A 283 2.40 14.80 43.42
CA PRO A 283 1.61 14.17 42.37
C PRO A 283 1.53 14.97 41.06
N TYR A 284 1.42 14.21 39.95
CA TYR A 284 0.98 14.69 38.64
C TYR A 284 0.22 13.58 37.90
N VAL A 285 -0.57 13.96 36.89
CA VAL A 285 -1.41 13.03 36.11
C VAL A 285 -0.88 12.94 34.69
N LYS A 286 -0.69 11.73 34.16
CA LYS A 286 -0.47 11.46 32.74
C LYS A 286 -1.77 10.99 32.10
N ILE A 287 -2.06 11.53 30.92
CA ILE A 287 -3.30 11.31 30.18
C ILE A 287 -2.94 10.86 28.76
N LYS A 288 -3.62 9.83 28.25
CA LYS A 288 -3.52 9.36 26.86
C LYS A 288 -4.79 8.62 26.46
N LEU A 289 -5.05 8.51 25.17
CA LEU A 289 -6.03 7.55 24.64
C LEU A 289 -5.37 6.17 24.50
N THR A 290 -6.12 5.10 24.73
CA THR A 290 -5.68 3.74 24.41
C THR A 290 -5.47 3.60 22.91
N GLU A 291 -4.52 2.74 22.53
CA GLU A 291 -4.15 2.44 21.14
C GLU A 291 -3.52 3.61 20.34
N ASP A 292 -3.43 4.79 20.94
CA ASP A 292 -2.77 5.94 20.32
C ASP A 292 -1.25 5.89 20.50
N LYS A 293 -0.51 6.15 19.42
CA LYS A 293 0.96 6.22 19.41
C LYS A 293 1.47 7.60 19.81
N LEU A 294 0.57 8.57 20.02
CA LEU A 294 0.93 9.92 20.44
C LEU A 294 1.48 9.95 21.88
N PRO A 295 2.42 10.87 22.17
CA PRO A 295 2.97 11.01 23.52
C PRO A 295 1.88 11.42 24.52
N SER A 296 1.90 10.81 25.71
CA SER A 296 0.98 11.17 26.80
C SER A 296 1.13 12.64 27.19
N LYS A 297 0.00 13.32 27.41
CA LYS A 297 -0.04 14.66 28.03
C LYS A 297 0.11 14.52 29.53
N LYS A 298 0.61 15.55 30.21
CA LYS A 298 0.81 15.53 31.67
C LYS A 298 0.46 16.85 32.32
N THR A 299 -0.05 16.79 33.55
CA THR A 299 -0.27 17.99 34.36
C THR A 299 1.02 18.53 34.97
N THR A 300 0.97 19.74 35.53
CA THR A 300 2.02 20.25 36.41
C THR A 300 2.19 19.38 37.66
N VAL A 301 3.42 19.30 38.17
CA VAL A 301 3.71 18.60 39.43
C VAL A 301 3.34 19.52 40.59
N LYS A 302 2.48 19.03 41.50
CA LYS A 302 2.11 19.76 42.71
C LYS A 302 2.91 19.21 43.88
N ARG A 303 3.83 20.00 44.42
CA ARG A 303 4.73 19.55 45.47
C ARG A 303 4.01 19.34 46.80
N THR A 304 4.34 18.23 47.47
CA THR A 304 4.06 17.96 48.87
C THR A 304 2.56 18.03 49.21
N ASN A 305 1.72 17.54 48.29
CA ASN A 305 0.27 17.73 48.33
C ASN A 305 -0.49 16.43 47.99
N LEU A 306 -1.23 15.88 48.95
CA LEU A 306 -2.08 14.69 48.75
C LEU A 306 -3.51 15.03 48.27
N ASN A 307 -3.84 16.32 48.20
CA ASN A 307 -5.10 16.84 47.67
C ASN A 307 -4.80 17.94 46.63
N PRO A 308 -4.07 17.62 45.54
CA PRO A 308 -3.68 18.59 44.54
C PRO A 308 -4.88 19.09 43.73
N GLU A 309 -4.85 20.38 43.40
CA GLU A 309 -5.75 21.01 42.42
C GLU A 309 -4.91 21.47 41.23
N TRP A 310 -5.25 20.99 40.04
CA TRP A 310 -4.56 21.31 38.79
C TRP A 310 -5.36 22.31 37.97
N ASN A 311 -6.65 22.03 37.75
CA ASN A 311 -7.51 22.80 36.84
C ASN A 311 -6.88 22.98 35.45
N GLU A 312 -6.28 21.90 34.92
CA GLU A 312 -5.57 21.92 33.64
C GLU A 312 -6.38 21.19 32.57
N GLU A 313 -6.42 21.76 31.36
CA GLU A 313 -7.22 21.29 30.24
C GLU A 313 -6.35 20.72 29.10
N PHE A 314 -6.85 19.67 28.47
CA PHE A 314 -6.18 18.93 27.41
C PHE A 314 -7.16 18.53 26.32
N ASN A 315 -6.75 18.69 25.06
CA ASN A 315 -7.49 18.20 23.90
C ASN A 315 -6.81 16.94 23.35
N LEU A 316 -7.57 15.89 23.10
CA LEU A 316 -7.11 14.63 22.52
C LEU A 316 -7.93 14.34 21.26
N VAL A 317 -7.27 13.88 20.20
CA VAL A 317 -7.92 13.56 18.92
C VAL A 317 -8.44 12.14 18.98
N VAL A 318 -9.75 11.98 18.80
CA VAL A 318 -10.42 10.68 18.79
C VAL A 318 -10.47 10.16 17.35
N LYS A 319 -10.15 8.87 17.18
CA LYS A 319 -10.18 8.17 15.89
C LYS A 319 -11.25 7.10 15.85
N ASP A 320 -11.50 6.45 16.98
CA ASP A 320 -12.49 5.39 17.12
C ASP A 320 -13.09 5.43 18.55
N PRO A 321 -14.23 6.10 18.77
CA PRO A 321 -14.84 6.21 20.08
C PRO A 321 -15.38 4.87 20.63
N GLU A 322 -15.63 3.88 19.76
CA GLU A 322 -16.17 2.58 20.16
C GLU A 322 -15.11 1.70 20.85
N SER A 323 -13.87 1.77 20.37
CA SER A 323 -12.75 0.98 20.90
C SER A 323 -11.85 1.75 21.86
N GLN A 324 -11.72 3.08 21.72
CA GLN A 324 -10.79 3.87 22.51
C GLN A 324 -11.31 4.15 23.94
N ALA A 325 -10.37 4.25 24.88
CA ALA A 325 -10.59 4.65 26.25
C ALA A 325 -9.58 5.73 26.67
N LEU A 326 -10.00 6.66 27.53
CA LEU A 326 -9.16 7.68 28.13
C LEU A 326 -8.48 7.12 29.38
N GLU A 327 -7.16 7.00 29.34
CA GLU A 327 -6.37 6.44 30.44
C GLU A 327 -5.73 7.56 31.28
N PHE A 328 -5.98 7.53 32.59
CA PHE A 328 -5.34 8.40 33.58
C PHE A 328 -4.36 7.59 34.42
N ASN A 329 -3.12 8.08 34.54
CA ASN A 329 -2.13 7.52 35.46
C ASN A 329 -1.61 8.61 36.39
N VAL A 330 -1.81 8.43 37.69
CA VAL A 330 -1.30 9.34 38.71
C VAL A 330 0.03 8.82 39.21
N TYR A 331 1.04 9.70 39.16
CA TYR A 331 2.41 9.41 39.56
C TYR A 331 2.86 10.37 40.65
N ASP A 332 3.71 9.87 41.52
CA ASP A 332 4.54 10.65 42.44
C ASP A 332 5.83 11.05 41.73
N TRP A 333 6.12 12.35 41.66
CA TRP A 333 7.35 12.83 41.02
C TRP A 333 8.54 12.62 41.94
N GLU A 334 9.60 12.00 41.43
CA GLU A 334 10.83 11.75 42.15
C GLU A 334 11.98 12.54 41.54
N GLN A 335 12.80 13.18 42.38
CA GLN A 335 13.95 13.94 41.89
C GLN A 335 15.02 13.05 41.25
N VAL A 336 15.12 11.79 41.69
CA VAL A 336 16.10 10.82 41.20
C VAL A 336 15.42 9.46 41.00
N GLY A 337 15.50 8.91 39.78
CA GLY A 337 15.01 7.57 39.48
C GLY A 337 13.63 7.54 38.78
N LYS A 338 12.92 6.41 38.92
CA LYS A 338 11.62 6.20 38.30
C LYS A 338 10.52 6.79 39.18
N HIS A 339 9.61 7.54 38.58
CA HIS A 339 8.46 8.12 39.27
C HIS A 339 7.49 7.03 39.70
N ASP A 340 6.91 7.20 40.86
CA ASP A 340 6.25 6.14 41.58
C ASP A 340 4.74 6.12 41.26
N LYS A 341 4.22 5.05 40.65
CA LYS A 341 2.80 5.00 40.27
C LYS A 341 1.92 4.91 41.52
N ILE A 342 1.03 5.88 41.70
CA ILE A 342 0.06 5.92 42.80
C ILE A 342 -1.15 5.07 42.44
N GLY A 343 -1.72 5.32 41.26
CA GLY A 343 -2.82 4.54 40.70
C GLY A 343 -3.22 4.98 39.29
N MET A 344 -4.23 4.33 38.73
CA MET A 344 -4.79 4.62 37.42
C MET A 344 -6.30 4.40 37.39
N ASN A 345 -6.94 4.94 36.36
CA ASN A 345 -8.30 4.59 35.97
C ASN A 345 -8.47 4.85 34.47
N VAL A 346 -9.51 4.29 33.86
CA VAL A 346 -9.85 4.49 32.45
C VAL A 346 -11.32 4.87 32.30
N ILE A 347 -11.62 5.70 31.31
CA ILE A 347 -12.99 6.00 30.89
C ILE A 347 -13.16 5.53 29.45
N PRO A 348 -13.96 4.49 29.17
CA PRO A 348 -14.30 4.12 27.80
C PRO A 348 -15.01 5.27 27.09
N LEU A 349 -14.60 5.63 25.87
CA LEU A 349 -15.19 6.77 25.16
C LEU A 349 -16.64 6.49 24.75
N LYS A 350 -16.97 5.24 24.44
CA LYS A 350 -18.35 4.77 24.18
C LYS A 350 -19.35 5.06 25.31
N ASP A 351 -18.88 5.27 26.55
CA ASP A 351 -19.73 5.58 27.70
C ASP A 351 -20.00 7.10 27.82
N LEU A 352 -19.34 7.92 26.98
CA LEU A 352 -19.53 9.37 26.92
C LEU A 352 -20.65 9.72 25.95
N THR A 353 -21.58 10.57 26.41
CA THR A 353 -22.60 11.14 25.53
C THR A 353 -21.94 12.28 24.73
N PRO A 354 -22.09 12.33 23.40
CA PRO A 354 -21.62 13.45 22.59
C PRO A 354 -22.13 14.81 23.08
N GLU A 355 -21.27 15.82 23.02
CA GLU A 355 -21.50 17.23 23.40
C GLU A 355 -21.87 17.48 24.88
N GLU A 356 -21.98 16.43 25.69
CA GLU A 356 -22.29 16.51 27.11
C GLU A 356 -21.00 16.52 27.95
N THR A 357 -20.85 17.52 28.81
CA THR A 357 -19.76 17.54 29.79
C THR A 357 -20.11 16.64 30.98
N LYS A 358 -19.36 15.55 31.15
CA LYS A 358 -19.48 14.66 32.32
C LYS A 358 -18.41 14.98 33.35
N SER A 359 -18.84 15.34 34.56
CA SER A 359 -17.97 15.46 35.74
C SER A 359 -17.94 14.13 36.49
N LEU A 360 -16.76 13.51 36.58
CA LEU A 360 -16.57 12.18 37.13
C LEU A 360 -15.58 12.21 38.29
N THR A 361 -15.88 11.44 39.34
CA THR A 361 -14.93 11.15 40.43
C THR A 361 -14.50 9.69 40.30
N LEU A 362 -13.23 9.48 39.94
CA LEU A 362 -12.65 8.18 39.65
C LEU A 362 -11.86 7.67 40.86
N ASP A 363 -12.18 6.46 41.33
CA ASP A 363 -11.37 5.76 42.32
C ASP A 363 -10.08 5.25 41.68
N LEU A 364 -8.92 5.61 42.24
CA LEU A 364 -7.64 5.18 41.67
C LEU A 364 -7.39 3.71 42.01
N LEU A 365 -7.14 2.91 40.97
CA LEU A 365 -6.81 1.49 41.06
C LEU A 365 -5.31 1.25 40.87
N LYS A 366 -4.80 0.07 41.23
CA LYS A 366 -3.41 -0.30 40.90
C LYS A 366 -3.27 -0.60 39.41
N ASN A 367 -4.22 -1.34 38.86
CA ASN A 367 -4.35 -1.72 37.46
C ASN A 367 -5.83 -1.94 37.11
N MET A 368 -6.11 -2.26 35.85
CA MET A 368 -7.47 -2.52 35.36
C MET A 368 -7.89 -4.00 35.47
N ASP A 369 -7.14 -4.85 36.19
CA ASP A 369 -7.52 -6.25 36.41
C ASP A 369 -8.56 -6.34 37.54
N PRO A 370 -9.82 -6.72 37.27
CA PRO A 370 -10.86 -6.78 38.29
C PRO A 370 -10.57 -7.82 39.39
N ASN A 371 -9.67 -8.78 39.16
CA ASN A 371 -9.34 -9.83 40.13
C ASN A 371 -8.10 -9.51 40.99
N ASP A 372 -7.42 -8.36 40.78
CA ASP A 372 -6.28 -7.98 41.62
C ASP A 372 -6.76 -7.43 42.97
N ALA A 373 -6.63 -8.21 44.04
CA ALA A 373 -6.96 -7.83 45.42
C ALA A 373 -6.24 -6.54 45.91
N GLN A 374 -5.23 -6.04 45.19
CA GLN A 374 -4.60 -4.75 45.49
C GLN A 374 -5.44 -3.53 45.04
N ASN A 375 -6.51 -3.75 44.27
CA ASN A 375 -7.46 -2.72 43.86
C ASN A 375 -8.43 -2.34 44.99
N ASP A 376 -8.62 -3.21 45.99
CA ASP A 376 -9.42 -2.92 47.20
C ASP A 376 -8.74 -1.89 48.13
N LYS A 377 -7.45 -1.61 47.90
CA LYS A 377 -6.71 -0.62 48.69
C LYS A 377 -7.00 0.79 48.18
N LEU A 378 -7.51 1.64 49.06
CA LEU A 378 -7.69 3.07 48.79
C LEU A 378 -6.38 3.73 48.32
N ARG A 379 -6.40 4.31 47.11
CA ARG A 379 -5.26 5.04 46.52
C ARG A 379 -5.54 6.53 46.27
N GLY A 380 -6.73 6.98 46.65
CA GLY A 380 -7.23 8.32 46.41
C GLY A 380 -8.21 8.37 45.25
N GLN A 381 -8.79 9.54 45.07
CA GLN A 381 -9.82 9.81 44.07
C GLN A 381 -9.37 10.95 43.16
N LEU A 382 -9.69 10.85 41.87
CA LEU A 382 -9.39 11.86 40.85
C LEU A 382 -10.69 12.43 40.30
N VAL A 383 -10.83 13.76 40.31
CA VAL A 383 -11.98 14.47 39.75
C VAL A 383 -11.60 15.04 38.39
N VAL A 384 -12.37 14.68 37.38
CA VAL A 384 -12.16 15.11 35.99
C VAL A 384 -13.47 15.57 35.35
N GLU A 385 -13.39 16.52 34.43
CA GLU A 385 -14.48 16.86 33.52
C GLU A 385 -14.07 16.41 32.12
N VAL A 386 -14.94 15.68 31.44
CA VAL A 386 -14.69 15.17 30.09
C VAL A 386 -15.86 15.51 29.17
N THR A 387 -15.55 15.96 27.96
CA THR A 387 -16.55 16.30 26.93
C THR A 387 -16.07 15.75 25.60
N TYR A 388 -16.84 14.82 25.02
CA TYR A 388 -16.57 14.30 23.68
C TYR A 388 -17.35 15.11 22.66
N LYS A 389 -16.66 15.71 21.69
CA LYS A 389 -17.28 16.44 20.58
C LYS A 389 -17.01 15.68 19.27
N PRO A 390 -17.99 14.95 18.72
CA PRO A 390 -17.85 14.34 17.40
C PRO A 390 -17.80 15.43 16.33
N PHE A 391 -17.11 15.16 15.23
CA PHE A 391 -17.23 16.00 14.04
C PHE A 391 -18.54 15.68 13.31
N LYS A 392 -19.22 16.69 12.75
CA LYS A 392 -20.54 16.51 12.10
C LYS A 392 -20.38 15.88 10.71
N GLU A 393 -21.20 14.88 10.38
CA GLU A 393 -21.14 14.12 9.11
C GLU A 393 -21.29 14.99 7.84
N ASP A 394 -21.96 16.15 7.95
CA ASP A 394 -22.13 17.10 6.83
C ASP A 394 -20.81 17.77 6.40
N GLU A 395 -19.75 17.66 7.20
CA GLU A 395 -18.38 18.05 6.81
C GLU A 395 -17.64 16.96 6.03
N PHE A 396 -18.16 15.72 5.96
CA PHE A 396 -17.46 14.55 5.40
C PHE A 396 -17.98 14.03 4.06
N THR A 397 -19.18 14.40 3.62
CA THR A 397 -19.73 13.94 2.31
C THR A 397 -19.07 14.60 1.10
N LYS A 398 -18.27 15.65 1.30
CA LYS A 398 -17.48 16.29 0.23
C LYS A 398 -16.16 15.58 -0.09
N ASP A 399 -15.63 14.81 0.86
CA ASP A 399 -14.32 14.15 0.73
C ASP A 399 -14.33 12.86 -0.12
N ILE A 400 -15.50 12.26 -0.35
CA ILE A 400 -15.63 10.95 -1.03
C ILE A 400 -16.03 11.13 -2.50
N ASN A 401 -16.71 12.23 -2.85
CA ASN A 401 -17.06 12.56 -4.23
C ASN A 401 -16.07 13.56 -4.82
N GLY A 402 -14.79 13.18 -4.89
CA GLY A 402 -13.84 13.66 -5.90
C GLY A 402 -13.73 15.17 -6.14
N ASP A 403 -13.92 16.01 -5.13
CA ASP A 403 -13.66 17.45 -5.25
C ASP A 403 -12.62 17.84 -4.19
N SER A 404 -11.35 17.72 -4.56
CA SER A 404 -10.16 18.01 -3.73
C SER A 404 -10.00 19.49 -3.35
N ASP A 405 -11.05 20.31 -3.54
CA ASP A 405 -11.03 21.76 -3.36
C ASP A 405 -11.85 22.25 -2.16
N ALA A 406 -12.48 21.36 -1.38
CA ALA A 406 -13.23 21.75 -0.20
C ALA A 406 -12.32 22.00 1.02
N VAL A 407 -12.09 23.28 1.32
CA VAL A 407 -11.34 23.73 2.49
C VAL A 407 -12.14 23.51 3.78
N GLN A 408 -11.49 22.94 4.80
CA GLN A 408 -12.07 22.74 6.14
C GLN A 408 -12.61 24.07 6.72
N THR A 409 -13.71 24.03 7.44
CA THR A 409 -14.36 25.17 8.13
C THR A 409 -13.55 25.61 9.36
N ALA A 410 -13.69 26.86 9.78
CA ALA A 410 -12.99 27.36 10.97
C ALA A 410 -13.56 26.74 12.28
N PRO A 411 -12.74 26.45 13.30
CA PRO A 411 -13.23 25.93 14.59
C PRO A 411 -14.19 26.88 15.31
N GLU A 412 -15.12 26.33 16.11
CA GLU A 412 -15.99 27.11 17.00
C GLU A 412 -15.16 27.95 17.98
N GLY A 413 -15.32 29.28 17.94
CA GLY A 413 -14.51 30.25 18.69
C GLY A 413 -13.73 31.24 17.81
N THR A 414 -13.80 31.07 16.49
CA THR A 414 -13.23 32.01 15.51
C THR A 414 -13.97 33.35 15.56
N PRO A 415 -13.26 34.51 15.62
CA PRO A 415 -13.90 35.83 15.62
C PRO A 415 -14.82 36.04 14.42
N ALA A 416 -15.95 36.73 14.60
CA ALA A 416 -17.00 36.89 13.58
C ALA A 416 -16.56 37.61 12.28
N GLY A 417 -15.35 38.20 12.25
CA GLY A 417 -14.72 38.79 11.06
C GLY A 417 -13.42 38.12 10.64
N GLY A 418 -13.01 37.03 11.31
CA GLY A 418 -11.70 36.41 11.22
C GLY A 418 -11.69 35.05 10.52
N GLY A 419 -10.65 34.27 10.78
CA GLY A 419 -10.49 32.93 10.22
C GLY A 419 -9.26 32.21 10.76
N LEU A 420 -9.14 30.93 10.44
CA LEU A 420 -7.99 30.10 10.78
C LEU A 420 -7.11 29.90 9.54
N LEU A 421 -5.85 30.35 9.64
CA LEU A 421 -4.81 30.04 8.68
C LEU A 421 -4.11 28.74 9.11
N ALA A 422 -4.29 27.68 8.34
CA ALA A 422 -3.53 26.44 8.50
C ALA A 422 -2.41 26.38 7.47
N ILE A 423 -1.19 26.09 7.92
CA ILE A 423 0.00 25.92 7.10
C ILE A 423 0.52 24.51 7.30
N ILE A 424 0.58 23.73 6.24
CA ILE A 424 1.07 22.36 6.22
C ILE A 424 2.41 22.36 5.48
N VAL A 425 3.44 21.88 6.18
CA VAL A 425 4.78 21.71 5.61
C VAL A 425 4.92 20.25 5.19
N HIS A 426 4.84 19.98 3.89
CA HIS A 426 4.89 18.61 3.36
C HIS A 426 6.32 18.09 3.27
N GLU A 427 7.08 18.58 2.30
CA GLU A 427 8.43 18.11 1.98
C GLU A 427 9.32 19.22 1.45
N ALA A 428 10.62 18.97 1.42
CA ALA A 428 11.58 19.75 0.66
C ALA A 428 12.45 18.83 -0.18
N GLU A 429 13.01 19.35 -1.27
CA GLU A 429 13.84 18.63 -2.24
C GLU A 429 15.16 19.36 -2.43
N ASP A 430 16.22 18.60 -2.74
CA ASP A 430 17.52 19.12 -3.16
C ASP A 430 18.19 20.10 -2.18
N LEU A 431 17.94 19.95 -0.87
CA LEU A 431 18.54 20.82 0.14
C LEU A 431 20.07 20.63 0.23
N GLU A 432 20.80 21.74 0.28
CA GLU A 432 22.27 21.76 0.33
C GLU A 432 22.79 22.64 1.48
N GLY A 433 23.21 22.01 2.57
CA GLY A 433 23.97 22.68 3.64
C GLY A 433 25.46 22.73 3.32
N LYS A 434 26.18 23.75 3.79
CA LYS A 434 27.64 23.85 3.59
C LYS A 434 28.39 22.82 4.43
N HIS A 435 27.86 22.50 5.60
CA HIS A 435 28.50 21.60 6.55
C HIS A 435 27.62 20.41 6.93
N HIS A 436 26.29 20.60 6.98
CA HIS A 436 25.36 19.55 7.35
C HIS A 436 23.96 19.75 6.77
N THR A 437 23.24 18.66 6.53
CA THR A 437 21.84 18.72 6.09
C THR A 437 20.95 17.97 7.09
N ASN A 438 20.68 18.60 8.23
CA ASN A 438 19.70 18.14 9.22
C ASN A 438 18.52 19.14 9.30
N PRO A 439 17.65 19.18 8.28
CA PRO A 439 16.73 20.28 8.07
C PRO A 439 15.55 20.25 9.05
N TYR A 440 15.10 21.44 9.43
CA TYR A 440 13.78 21.72 9.98
C TYR A 440 13.28 23.03 9.38
N VAL A 441 11.96 23.24 9.38
CA VAL A 441 11.34 24.44 8.84
C VAL A 441 10.94 25.34 9.99
N LYS A 442 11.19 26.63 9.83
CA LYS A 442 10.88 27.71 10.76
C LYS A 442 9.89 28.65 10.07
N ILE A 443 8.70 28.79 10.64
CA ILE A 443 7.62 29.62 10.13
C ILE A 443 7.52 30.86 11.01
N LEU A 444 7.60 32.05 10.41
CA LEU A 444 7.42 33.32 11.07
C LEU A 444 6.22 34.06 10.49
N PHE A 445 5.27 34.40 11.35
CA PHE A 445 4.06 35.11 10.96
C PHE A 445 3.61 36.04 12.09
N ARG A 446 3.47 37.35 11.80
CA ARG A 446 3.07 38.40 12.78
C ARG A 446 3.86 38.38 14.11
N GLY A 447 5.14 37.97 14.07
CA GLY A 447 6.01 37.86 15.26
C GLY A 447 5.95 36.51 15.98
N ASP A 448 5.00 35.64 15.65
CA ASP A 448 4.95 34.27 16.13
C ASP A 448 5.90 33.36 15.35
N GLU A 449 6.58 32.48 16.08
CA GLU A 449 7.52 31.49 15.51
C GLU A 449 7.01 30.07 15.77
N LYS A 450 6.84 29.29 14.70
CA LYS A 450 6.57 27.85 14.76
C LYS A 450 7.65 27.08 14.02
N LYS A 451 7.87 25.82 14.39
CA LYS A 451 8.93 25.00 13.77
C LYS A 451 8.56 23.53 13.70
N THR A 452 9.01 22.86 12.65
CA THR A 452 8.89 21.41 12.49
C THR A 452 9.94 20.68 13.32
N LYS A 453 9.79 19.35 13.40
CA LYS A 453 10.84 18.47 13.88
C LYS A 453 12.02 18.48 12.91
N HIS A 454 13.23 18.36 13.44
CA HIS A 454 14.42 18.24 12.61
C HIS A 454 14.59 16.79 12.13
N ILE A 455 14.92 16.63 10.86
CA ILE A 455 15.27 15.36 10.24
C ILE A 455 16.79 15.32 10.10
N LYS A 456 17.43 14.18 10.39
CA LYS A 456 18.90 14.08 10.36
C LYS A 456 19.38 13.57 9.01
N LYS A 457 20.44 14.19 8.48
CA LYS A 457 21.18 13.79 7.27
C LYS A 457 20.27 13.50 6.08
N ASN A 458 19.36 14.42 5.78
CA ASN A 458 18.40 14.25 4.69
C ASN A 458 18.33 15.52 3.83
N ARG A 459 18.51 15.36 2.51
CA ARG A 459 18.38 16.43 1.51
C ARG A 459 16.95 16.58 0.99
N ASP A 460 16.14 15.53 1.14
CA ASP A 460 14.77 15.43 0.67
C ASP A 460 13.83 15.08 1.86
N PRO A 461 13.76 15.94 2.89
CA PRO A 461 12.98 15.70 4.10
C PRO A 461 11.46 15.75 3.85
N ARG A 462 10.72 14.90 4.58
CA ARG A 462 9.25 14.92 4.65
C ARG A 462 8.79 15.11 6.10
N TRP A 463 8.03 16.16 6.36
CA TRP A 463 7.54 16.51 7.69
C TRP A 463 6.07 16.17 7.89
N GLU A 464 5.22 16.56 6.93
CA GLU A 464 3.76 16.43 7.04
C GLU A 464 3.21 17.05 8.34
N GLU A 465 3.73 18.22 8.72
CA GLU A 465 3.37 18.92 9.96
C GLU A 465 2.46 20.13 9.68
N GLU A 466 1.32 20.21 10.37
CA GLU A 466 0.36 21.32 10.29
C GLU A 466 0.54 22.32 11.44
N PHE A 467 0.46 23.61 11.10
CA PHE A 467 0.52 24.73 12.03
C PHE A 467 -0.67 25.66 11.82
N GLN A 468 -1.34 26.02 12.91
CA GLN A 468 -2.58 26.81 12.87
C GLN A 468 -2.38 28.20 13.49
N PHE A 469 -2.88 29.24 12.84
CA PHE A 469 -2.92 30.62 13.35
C PHE A 469 -4.35 31.14 13.30
N MET A 470 -4.91 31.49 14.45
CA MET A 470 -6.24 32.08 14.55
C MET A 470 -6.12 33.59 14.40
N LEU A 471 -6.89 34.17 13.47
CA LEU A 471 -6.82 35.59 13.12
C LEU A 471 -8.18 36.24 13.30
N GLU A 472 -8.17 37.49 13.78
CA GLU A 472 -9.37 38.31 13.94
C GLU A 472 -9.88 38.88 12.61
N GLU A 473 -9.02 38.93 11.59
CA GLU A 473 -9.32 39.41 10.23
C GLU A 473 -8.54 38.60 9.18
N PRO A 474 -8.99 38.55 7.91
CA PRO A 474 -8.28 37.83 6.86
C PRO A 474 -6.93 38.50 6.51
N PRO A 475 -5.82 37.74 6.43
CA PRO A 475 -4.46 38.27 6.27
C PRO A 475 -4.13 38.71 4.84
N THR A 476 -5.03 39.45 4.19
CA THR A 476 -4.93 39.82 2.76
C THR A 476 -3.76 40.74 2.41
N LYS A 477 -3.14 41.38 3.41
CA LYS A 477 -1.97 42.26 3.24
C LYS A 477 -0.69 41.69 3.85
N ASP A 478 -0.78 40.51 4.46
CA ASP A 478 0.34 39.92 5.17
C ASP A 478 1.13 38.93 4.30
N ARG A 479 2.38 38.73 4.69
CA ARG A 479 3.24 37.68 4.15
C ARG A 479 3.66 36.75 5.27
N ILE A 480 3.88 35.50 4.92
CA ILE A 480 4.47 34.51 5.81
C ILE A 480 5.89 34.20 5.36
N HIS A 481 6.83 34.20 6.31
CA HIS A 481 8.22 33.86 6.05
C HIS A 481 8.47 32.42 6.49
N VAL A 482 8.94 31.59 5.58
CA VAL A 482 9.23 30.18 5.81
C VAL A 482 10.70 29.93 5.51
N GLU A 483 11.48 29.63 6.55
CA GLU A 483 12.93 29.43 6.46
C GLU A 483 13.29 27.97 6.76
N VAL A 484 14.08 27.34 5.90
CA VAL A 484 14.61 26.00 6.12
C VAL A 484 15.99 26.13 6.75
N ILE A 485 16.16 25.55 7.94
CA ILE A 485 17.40 25.66 8.72
C ILE A 485 17.94 24.27 9.03
N SER A 486 19.25 24.13 8.90
CA SER A 486 19.96 22.91 9.27
C SER A 486 20.48 23.02 10.70
N LYS A 487 20.23 22.00 11.53
CA LYS A 487 20.74 21.94 12.91
C LYS A 487 22.00 21.06 12.99
N PRO A 488 23.09 21.50 13.63
CA PRO A 488 24.29 20.67 13.79
C PRO A 488 24.01 19.41 14.61
N SER A 489 24.67 18.30 14.25
CA SER A 489 24.52 17.00 14.92
C SER A 489 25.27 16.90 16.26
N SER A 490 26.26 17.76 16.48
CA SER A 490 27.11 17.81 17.67
C SER A 490 27.13 19.21 18.26
N ILE A 491 27.17 19.30 19.60
CA ILE A 491 27.28 20.57 20.32
C ILE A 491 28.71 21.09 20.14
N GLY A 492 28.89 22.18 19.39
CA GLY A 492 30.10 23.01 19.45
C GLY A 492 31.00 23.11 18.21
N ILE A 493 30.74 22.38 17.11
CA ILE A 493 31.62 22.44 15.91
C ILE A 493 31.05 23.35 14.81
N HIS A 494 29.73 23.33 14.60
CA HIS A 494 29.08 24.15 13.57
C HIS A 494 27.84 24.84 14.16
N SER A 495 27.56 26.07 13.73
CA SER A 495 26.33 26.78 14.06
C SER A 495 25.17 26.25 13.22
N LYS A 496 23.94 26.67 13.54
CA LYS A 496 22.82 26.49 12.61
C LYS A 496 23.16 27.19 11.29
N GLU A 497 22.80 26.59 10.17
CA GLU A 497 22.98 27.19 8.85
C GLU A 497 21.65 27.26 8.09
N PRO A 498 21.33 28.39 7.44
CA PRO A 498 20.15 28.50 6.59
C PRO A 498 20.37 27.70 5.30
N LEU A 499 19.34 26.96 4.89
CA LEU A 499 19.30 26.18 3.64
C LEU A 499 18.47 26.88 2.54
N GLY A 500 17.86 28.00 2.91
CA GLY A 500 17.07 28.87 2.05
C GLY A 500 15.72 29.22 2.69
N TYR A 501 15.00 30.15 2.09
CA TYR A 501 13.70 30.63 2.60
C TYR A 501 12.73 31.00 1.49
N VAL A 502 11.46 31.20 1.83
CA VAL A 502 10.44 31.75 0.93
C VAL A 502 9.50 32.69 1.69
N ASP A 503 9.10 33.78 1.04
CA ASP A 503 8.09 34.72 1.53
C ASP A 503 6.82 34.59 0.71
N ILE A 504 5.76 34.03 1.29
CA ILE A 504 4.50 33.74 0.60
C ILE A 504 3.47 34.82 0.94
N ASN A 505 2.78 35.36 -0.07
CA ASN A 505 1.68 36.31 0.11
C ASN A 505 0.40 35.55 0.50
N LEU A 506 -0.29 36.02 1.54
CA LEU A 506 -1.50 35.35 2.03
C LEU A 506 -2.80 35.85 1.38
N ALA A 507 -2.74 36.89 0.54
CA ALA A 507 -3.90 37.38 -0.22
C ALA A 507 -4.58 36.27 -1.04
N ASP A 508 -3.76 35.47 -1.73
CA ASP A 508 -4.25 34.46 -2.67
C ASP A 508 -4.89 33.27 -1.95
N VAL A 509 -4.42 32.90 -0.76
CA VAL A 509 -5.06 31.81 0.01
C VAL A 509 -6.39 32.26 0.60
N VAL A 510 -6.55 33.54 0.93
CA VAL A 510 -7.83 34.08 1.40
C VAL A 510 -8.89 34.01 0.30
N SER A 511 -8.53 34.29 -0.96
CA SER A 511 -9.44 34.21 -2.10
C SER A 511 -9.68 32.76 -2.56
N ASN A 512 -8.62 31.96 -2.66
CA ASN A 512 -8.68 30.61 -3.22
C ASN A 512 -9.02 29.55 -2.18
N LYS A 513 -9.10 29.94 -0.90
CA LYS A 513 -9.28 29.10 0.29
C LYS A 513 -8.14 28.10 0.54
N ARG A 514 -7.53 27.52 -0.49
CA ARG A 514 -6.42 26.57 -0.40
C ARG A 514 -5.40 26.84 -1.51
N ILE A 515 -4.13 26.72 -1.16
CA ILE A 515 -3.01 26.78 -2.09
C ILE A 515 -2.03 25.68 -1.69
N ASN A 516 -1.68 24.78 -2.60
CA ASN A 516 -0.62 23.80 -2.40
C ASN A 516 0.39 23.95 -3.52
N GLU A 517 1.57 24.50 -3.20
CA GLU A 517 2.58 24.82 -4.19
C GLU A 517 3.98 24.39 -3.75
N LYS A 518 4.81 24.07 -4.75
CA LYS A 518 6.25 23.87 -4.58
C LYS A 518 6.97 25.17 -4.88
N TYR A 519 7.56 25.76 -3.84
CA TYR A 519 8.30 27.01 -3.90
C TYR A 519 9.80 26.73 -4.03
N HIS A 520 10.47 27.46 -4.91
CA HIS A 520 11.93 27.52 -4.93
C HIS A 520 12.42 28.33 -3.71
N LEU A 521 13.37 27.78 -2.97
CA LEU A 521 13.97 28.45 -1.83
C LEU A 521 14.95 29.53 -2.32
N ILE A 522 14.73 30.76 -1.88
CA ILE A 522 15.67 31.87 -1.99
C ILE A 522 16.91 31.53 -1.16
N ASP A 523 18.09 31.94 -1.64
CA ASP A 523 19.41 31.58 -1.08
C ASP A 523 19.72 30.07 -1.07
N SER A 524 19.00 29.29 -1.89
CA SER A 524 19.30 27.90 -2.19
C SER A 524 19.67 27.73 -3.67
N LYS A 525 20.55 26.78 -4.00
CA LYS A 525 20.91 26.51 -5.41
C LYS A 525 19.77 25.84 -6.16
N ASN A 526 19.31 24.70 -5.62
CA ASN A 526 18.28 23.86 -6.22
C ASN A 526 17.13 23.56 -5.26
N GLY A 527 17.23 24.01 -3.99
CA GLY A 527 16.30 23.65 -2.95
C GLY A 527 14.88 24.10 -3.24
N LYS A 528 13.92 23.20 -3.05
CA LYS A 528 12.48 23.48 -3.14
C LYS A 528 11.78 23.06 -1.86
N ILE A 529 10.66 23.71 -1.54
CA ILE A 529 9.79 23.35 -0.42
C ILE A 529 8.34 23.32 -0.88
N GLN A 530 7.61 22.27 -0.51
CA GLN A 530 6.18 22.18 -0.72
C GLN A 530 5.43 22.66 0.52
N ILE A 531 4.67 23.76 0.36
CA ILE A 531 3.85 24.34 1.42
C ILE A 531 2.41 24.36 0.94
N GLU A 532 1.52 23.85 1.80
CA GLU A 532 0.09 24.00 1.64
C GLU A 532 -0.46 25.01 2.66
N LEU A 533 -1.20 25.99 2.16
CA LEU A 533 -1.89 27.01 2.92
C LEU A 533 -3.39 26.78 2.79
N GLN A 534 -4.12 26.92 3.90
CA GLN A 534 -5.57 26.86 3.93
C GLN A 534 -6.13 28.02 4.75
N TRP A 535 -7.07 28.76 4.18
CA TRP A 535 -7.85 29.79 4.85
C TRP A 535 -9.24 29.26 5.16
N ARG A 536 -9.45 28.95 6.44
CA ARG A 536 -10.69 28.38 6.97
C ARG A 536 -11.49 29.53 7.60
N THR A 537 -12.73 29.72 7.17
CA THR A 537 -13.66 30.74 7.68
C THR A 537 -14.85 30.12 8.33
#